data_AF-A0A7X9P652-F1
#
_entry.id   AF-A0A7X9P652-F1
#
_cell.length_a   1.000
_cell.length_b   1.000
_cell.length_c   1.000
_cell.angle_alpha   90.00
_cell.angle_beta   90.00
_cell.angle_gamma   90.00
#
_symmetry.space_group_name_H-M   'P 1'
#
loop_
_entity.id
_entity.type
_entity.pdbx_description
1 polymer ?
#
loop_
_entity_poly.entity_id
_entity_poly.type
_entity_poly.pdbx_seq_one_letter_code
_entity_poly.pdbx_strand_id
1 'polypeptide(L)'
;MRNAMRWTAAGLAILAVGCEQSVSADDDAGADGGARSVTVVFQDAGHEVALGTLPTTVVEGTPVVGLQAVIEAALPGEPTAGLAAGFVGADGFRPESREFCASLVPVAWETLARGYIDPATRDLRWDPALGYPGCMSPRDVAEIDVTRP
;
A
#
# COMPACT_ATOMS: atom_id res chain seq x y z
N MET A 1 -22.91 59.63 -35.66
CA MET A 1 -21.85 60.62 -35.93
C MET A 1 -20.53 59.99 -35.51
N ARG A 2 -19.59 59.89 -36.46
CA ARG A 2 -18.23 59.34 -36.28
C ARG A 2 -17.33 60.45 -35.72
N ASN A 3 -16.40 60.11 -34.82
CA ASN A 3 -15.10 60.78 -34.57
C ASN A 3 -14.53 60.23 -33.26
N ALA A 4 -13.23 60.01 -33.04
CA ALA A 4 -12.05 59.90 -33.90
C ALA A 4 -10.95 59.25 -33.03
N MET A 5 -10.03 58.56 -33.70
CA MET A 5 -8.96 57.74 -33.13
C MET A 5 -7.63 58.50 -33.07
N ARG A 6 -6.87 58.39 -31.96
CA ARG A 6 -5.39 58.57 -31.84
C ARG A 6 -4.94 57.89 -30.54
N TRP A 7 -4.30 56.72 -30.47
CA TRP A 7 -2.97 56.24 -30.91
C TRP A 7 -1.77 57.09 -30.47
N THR A 8 -1.06 56.58 -29.45
CA THR A 8 0.40 56.74 -29.31
C THR A 8 0.97 55.45 -28.71
N ALA A 9 1.87 54.81 -29.46
CA ALA A 9 2.66 53.66 -29.07
C ALA A 9 4.10 54.10 -28.74
N ALA A 10 4.83 53.20 -28.07
CA ALA A 10 6.26 52.87 -28.24
C ALA A 10 7.10 52.90 -26.94
N GLY A 11 7.84 51.82 -26.73
CA GLY A 11 8.89 51.69 -25.71
C GLY A 11 9.39 50.26 -25.55
N LEU A 12 10.11 49.75 -26.56
CA LEU A 12 10.77 48.44 -26.61
C LEU A 12 12.21 48.55 -26.07
N ALA A 13 12.69 47.57 -25.29
CA ALA A 13 14.13 47.30 -25.16
C ALA A 13 14.37 45.81 -24.85
N ILE A 14 15.12 45.14 -25.74
CA ILE A 14 15.63 43.77 -25.67
C ILE A 14 17.12 43.84 -25.36
N LEU A 15 17.63 42.99 -24.47
CA LEU A 15 19.05 42.62 -24.39
C LEU A 15 19.17 41.09 -24.28
N ALA A 16 20.01 40.52 -25.14
CA ALA A 16 20.27 39.10 -25.30
C ALA A 16 21.53 38.65 -24.53
N VAL A 17 21.67 37.32 -24.39
CA VAL A 17 22.89 36.47 -24.30
C VAL A 17 22.85 35.54 -23.07
N GLY A 18 22.70 34.24 -23.34
CA GLY A 18 22.84 33.16 -22.37
C GLY A 18 22.17 31.86 -22.82
N CYS A 19 22.59 31.28 -23.96
CA CYS A 19 22.22 29.91 -24.33
C CYS A 19 23.27 28.95 -23.77
N GLU A 20 23.07 28.43 -22.55
CA GLU A 20 23.78 27.25 -22.09
C GLU A 20 22.93 26.47 -21.07
N GLN A 21 22.48 25.30 -21.53
CA GLN A 21 22.25 24.04 -20.79
C GLN A 21 20.90 23.43 -21.10
N SER A 22 20.94 22.60 -22.14
CA SER A 22 20.08 21.44 -22.29
C SER A 22 20.14 20.57 -21.04
N VAL A 23 18.99 20.20 -20.49
CA VAL A 23 18.77 18.84 -20.00
C VAL A 23 17.30 18.52 -20.17
N SER A 24 17.06 17.51 -21.00
CA SER A 24 15.83 16.74 -21.02
C SER A 24 15.61 16.20 -19.61
N ALA A 25 14.58 16.67 -18.92
CA ALA A 25 13.93 15.81 -17.96
C ALA A 25 12.91 15.02 -18.78
N ASP A 26 13.30 13.81 -19.17
CA ASP A 26 12.36 12.70 -19.23
C ASP A 26 11.53 12.80 -17.94
N ASP A 27 10.24 13.10 -18.07
CA ASP A 27 9.26 12.72 -17.05
C ASP A 27 9.33 11.19 -16.99
N ASP A 28 10.28 10.71 -16.19
CA ASP A 28 10.28 9.40 -15.60
C ASP A 28 8.91 9.28 -14.94
N ALA A 29 7.96 8.68 -15.66
CA ALA A 29 6.81 8.05 -15.07
C ALA A 29 7.32 6.86 -14.26
N GLY A 30 8.11 7.15 -13.23
CA GLY A 30 8.24 6.31 -12.07
C GLY A 30 6.81 6.15 -11.59
N ALA A 31 6.27 4.96 -11.84
CA ALA A 31 4.95 4.62 -11.37
C ALA A 31 4.93 4.98 -9.88
N ASP A 32 4.22 6.08 -9.56
CA ASP A 32 3.56 6.23 -8.30
C ASP A 32 2.60 5.04 -8.23
N GLY A 33 3.16 3.87 -7.88
CA GLY A 33 2.44 2.71 -7.43
C GLY A 33 1.80 3.16 -6.15
N GLY A 34 0.69 3.90 -6.29
CA GLY A 34 0.07 4.69 -5.25
C GLY A 34 -0.03 3.82 -4.01
N ALA A 35 0.45 4.35 -2.89
CA ALA A 35 0.44 3.66 -1.62
C ALA A 35 -0.95 3.04 -1.40
N ARG A 36 -1.03 1.71 -1.52
CA ARG A 36 -2.31 1.01 -1.42
C ARG A 36 -2.74 0.95 0.03
N SER A 37 -4.04 0.87 0.27
CA SER A 37 -4.62 0.65 1.59
C SER A 37 -5.19 -0.76 1.73
N VAL A 38 -5.25 -1.21 2.98
CA VAL A 38 -5.99 -2.41 3.40
C VAL A 38 -6.96 -2.03 4.51
N THR A 39 -8.10 -2.71 4.56
CA THR A 39 -9.04 -2.57 5.69
C THR A 39 -8.74 -3.64 6.72
N VAL A 40 -8.46 -3.24 7.96
CA VAL A 40 -8.38 -4.16 9.10
C VAL A 40 -9.75 -4.16 9.78
N VAL A 41 -10.40 -5.31 9.83
CA VAL A 41 -11.72 -5.46 10.47
C VAL A 41 -11.54 -6.10 11.84
N PHE A 42 -12.02 -5.44 12.89
CA PHE A 42 -12.02 -5.96 14.26
C PHE A 42 -13.34 -5.61 14.94
N GLN A 43 -14.03 -6.60 15.51
CA GLN A 43 -15.34 -6.41 16.18
C GLN A 43 -16.35 -5.63 15.30
N ASP A 44 -16.48 -6.03 14.04
CA ASP A 44 -17.36 -5.41 13.03
C ASP A 44 -16.99 -3.95 12.64
N ALA A 45 -15.88 -3.40 13.16
CA ALA A 45 -15.36 -2.10 12.78
C ALA A 45 -14.21 -2.24 11.78
N GLY A 46 -14.31 -1.54 10.65
CA GLY A 46 -13.25 -1.47 9.65
C GLY A 46 -12.34 -0.25 9.85
N HIS A 47 -11.04 -0.48 9.84
CA HIS A 47 -10.00 0.53 9.96
C HIS A 47 -9.11 0.51 8.71
N GLU A 48 -9.17 1.58 7.91
CA GLU A 48 -8.30 1.69 6.74
C GLU A 48 -6.86 2.03 7.15
N VAL A 49 -5.91 1.25 6.64
CA VAL A 49 -4.47 1.43 6.87
C VAL A 49 -3.78 1.64 5.54
N ALA A 50 -3.16 2.80 5.36
CA ALA A 50 -2.31 3.08 4.21
C ALA A 50 -0.95 2.35 4.37
N LEU A 51 -0.65 1.40 3.48
CA LEU A 51 0.58 0.60 3.59
C LEU A 51 1.83 1.44 3.34
N GLY A 52 1.75 2.45 2.48
CA GLY A 52 2.89 3.33 2.18
C GLY A 52 3.30 4.27 3.31
N THR A 53 2.53 4.37 4.39
CA THR A 53 2.91 5.16 5.58
C THR A 53 3.59 4.32 6.66
N LEU A 54 3.62 2.99 6.49
CA LEU A 54 4.20 2.06 7.46
C LEU A 54 5.67 1.78 7.16
N PRO A 55 6.48 1.45 8.19
CA PRO A 55 7.87 1.09 7.98
C PRO A 55 7.98 -0.19 7.15
N THR A 56 8.76 -0.11 6.07
CA THR A 56 9.07 -1.26 5.21
C THR A 56 10.38 -1.93 5.61
N THR A 57 10.44 -3.25 5.48
CA THR A 57 11.68 -4.04 5.51
C THR A 57 11.89 -4.73 4.17
N VAL A 58 13.12 -5.14 3.84
CA VAL A 58 13.42 -5.85 2.59
C VAL A 58 13.52 -7.34 2.86
N VAL A 59 12.66 -8.13 2.22
CA VAL A 59 12.68 -9.60 2.25
C VAL A 59 12.85 -10.11 0.83
N GLU A 60 13.92 -10.87 0.58
CA GLU A 60 14.27 -11.40 -0.75
C GLU A 60 14.31 -10.31 -1.85
N GLY A 61 14.82 -9.12 -1.51
CA GLY A 61 14.91 -7.98 -2.44
C GLY A 61 13.59 -7.26 -2.70
N THR A 62 12.51 -7.61 -2.01
CA THR A 62 11.20 -6.93 -2.12
C THR A 62 10.93 -6.08 -0.87
N PRO A 63 10.59 -4.79 -1.00
CA PRO A 63 10.12 -4.00 0.13
C PRO A 63 8.74 -4.50 0.57
N VAL A 64 8.59 -4.80 1.85
CA VAL A 64 7.36 -5.34 2.43
C VAL A 64 7.08 -4.72 3.80
N VAL A 65 5.81 -4.71 4.20
CA VAL A 65 5.35 -4.27 5.53
C VAL A 65 5.00 -5.51 6.36
N GLY A 66 5.40 -5.55 7.63
CA GLY A 66 5.04 -6.66 8.52
C GLY A 66 3.57 -6.64 8.92
N LEU A 67 2.89 -7.79 8.94
CA LEU A 67 1.44 -7.86 9.20
C LEU A 67 1.05 -7.38 10.60
N GLN A 68 1.88 -7.66 11.61
CA GLN A 68 1.65 -7.13 12.96
C GLN A 68 1.64 -5.60 12.98
N ALA A 69 2.56 -4.95 12.25
CA ALA A 69 2.60 -3.49 12.17
C ALA A 69 1.36 -2.90 11.48
N VAL A 70 0.80 -3.61 10.50
CA VAL A 70 -0.48 -3.21 9.86
C VAL A 70 -1.62 -3.26 10.88
N ILE A 71 -1.73 -4.35 11.64
CA ILE A 71 -2.80 -4.54 12.63
C ILE A 71 -2.64 -3.55 13.80
N GLU A 72 -1.41 -3.32 14.29
CA GLU A 72 -1.13 -2.34 15.34
C GLU A 72 -1.45 -0.90 14.90
N ALA A 73 -1.21 -0.57 13.64
CA ALA A 73 -1.57 0.74 13.09
C ALA A 73 -3.10 0.94 13.00
N ALA A 74 -3.85 -0.12 12.71
CA ALA A 74 -5.31 -0.10 12.71
C ALA A 74 -5.91 -0.02 14.13
N LEU A 75 -5.29 -0.69 15.10
CA LEU A 75 -5.82 -0.91 16.45
C LEU A 75 -4.86 -0.33 17.52
N PRO A 76 -4.61 1.00 17.53
CA PRO A 76 -3.63 1.59 18.43
C PRO A 76 -4.04 1.40 19.90
N GLY A 77 -3.19 0.72 20.67
CA GLY A 77 -3.41 0.45 22.09
C GLY A 77 -4.28 -0.76 22.40
N GLU A 78 -4.75 -1.50 21.39
CA GLU A 78 -5.49 -2.75 21.61
C GLU A 78 -4.53 -3.87 22.09
N PRO A 79 -4.88 -4.62 23.14
CA PRO A 79 -4.07 -5.76 23.57
C PRO A 79 -3.96 -6.82 22.47
N THR A 80 -2.72 -7.16 22.13
CA THR A 80 -2.39 -8.11 21.05
C THR A 80 -2.50 -9.57 21.46
N ALA A 81 -2.57 -9.84 22.77
CA ALA A 81 -2.69 -11.19 23.31
C ALA A 81 -3.97 -11.88 22.80
N GLY A 82 -3.80 -13.06 22.20
CA GLY A 82 -4.88 -13.85 21.66
C GLY A 82 -5.47 -13.30 20.36
N LEU A 83 -4.87 -12.32 19.70
CA LEU A 83 -5.31 -11.92 18.37
C LEU A 83 -4.95 -12.99 17.32
N ALA A 84 -5.79 -13.13 16.31
CA ALA A 84 -5.53 -13.94 15.13
C ALA A 84 -6.14 -13.27 13.89
N ALA A 85 -5.60 -13.54 12.70
CA ALA A 85 -6.06 -12.89 11.47
C ALA A 85 -6.44 -13.86 10.35
N GLY A 86 -7.53 -13.55 9.65
CA GLY A 86 -7.87 -14.03 8.32
C GLY A 86 -7.56 -12.98 7.25
N PHE A 87 -7.58 -13.39 5.99
CA PHE A 87 -7.21 -12.54 4.86
C PHE A 87 -8.22 -12.69 3.73
N VAL A 88 -8.57 -11.57 3.10
CA VAL A 88 -9.50 -11.54 1.97
C VAL A 88 -8.84 -10.79 0.81
N GLY A 89 -8.71 -11.46 -0.33
CA GLY A 89 -8.30 -10.85 -1.59
C GLY A 89 -9.35 -9.87 -2.10
N ALA A 90 -8.95 -8.89 -2.91
CA ALA A 90 -9.88 -7.97 -3.57
C ALA A 90 -10.87 -8.69 -4.51
N ASP A 91 -10.55 -9.91 -4.94
CA ASP A 91 -11.42 -10.81 -5.70
C ASP A 91 -12.40 -11.62 -4.82
N GLY A 92 -12.37 -11.40 -3.49
CA GLY A 92 -13.14 -12.15 -2.51
C GLY A 92 -12.53 -13.50 -2.13
N PHE A 93 -11.34 -13.83 -2.63
CA PHE A 93 -10.67 -15.07 -2.25
C PHE A 93 -10.28 -15.05 -0.77
N ARG A 94 -10.63 -16.14 -0.08
CA ARG A 94 -10.35 -16.39 1.34
C ARG A 94 -9.55 -17.67 1.48
N PRO A 95 -8.36 -17.71 2.11
CA PRO A 95 -7.59 -18.95 2.25
C PRO A 95 -8.40 -20.10 2.86
N GLU A 96 -9.29 -19.81 3.81
CA GLU A 96 -10.18 -20.78 4.45
C GLU A 96 -11.22 -21.41 3.51
N SER A 97 -11.45 -20.83 2.33
CA SER A 97 -12.27 -21.45 1.28
C SER A 97 -11.62 -22.69 0.65
N ARG A 98 -10.33 -22.92 0.90
CA ARG A 98 -9.59 -24.10 0.45
C ARG A 98 -9.39 -25.04 1.63
N GLU A 99 -9.84 -26.29 1.49
CA GLU A 99 -9.76 -27.32 2.54
C GLU A 99 -8.38 -27.43 3.19
N PHE A 100 -7.31 -27.40 2.37
CA PHE A 100 -5.93 -27.50 2.86
C PHE A 100 -5.43 -26.28 3.65
N CYS A 101 -6.05 -25.11 3.47
CA CYS A 101 -5.71 -23.87 4.18
C CYS A 101 -6.67 -23.56 5.34
N ALA A 102 -7.86 -24.16 5.37
CA ALA A 102 -8.89 -23.90 6.37
C ALA A 102 -8.41 -24.13 7.82
N SER A 103 -7.55 -25.11 8.05
CA SER A 103 -6.99 -25.38 9.39
C SER A 103 -5.84 -24.43 9.78
N LEU A 104 -5.37 -23.60 8.86
CA LEU A 104 -4.27 -22.65 9.07
C LEU A 104 -4.78 -21.22 9.34
N VAL A 105 -6.09 -21.00 9.21
CA VAL A 105 -6.76 -19.71 9.42
C VAL A 105 -7.79 -19.86 10.55
N PRO A 106 -7.85 -18.90 11.49
CA PRO A 106 -7.08 -17.66 11.54
C PRO A 106 -5.62 -17.90 11.97
N VAL A 107 -4.70 -17.08 11.43
CA VAL A 107 -3.28 -17.14 11.76
C VAL A 107 -3.05 -16.45 13.09
N ALA A 108 -2.50 -17.17 14.07
CA ALA A 108 -2.24 -16.65 15.41
C ALA A 108 -1.23 -15.48 15.41
N TRP A 109 -1.40 -14.56 16.36
CA TRP A 109 -0.59 -13.35 16.51
C TRP A 109 0.92 -13.59 16.40
N GLU A 110 1.44 -14.61 17.08
CA GLU A 110 2.88 -14.92 17.10
C GLU A 110 3.40 -15.33 15.71
N THR A 111 2.54 -15.93 14.90
CA THR A 111 2.88 -16.36 13.54
C THR A 111 2.80 -15.19 12.54
N LEU A 112 1.94 -14.19 12.80
CA LEU A 112 1.85 -12.97 12.00
C LEU A 112 3.15 -12.17 11.98
N ALA A 113 4.02 -12.31 12.99
CA ALA A 113 5.36 -11.71 13.00
C ALA A 113 6.24 -12.16 11.81
N ARG A 114 5.90 -13.29 11.19
CA ARG A 114 6.59 -13.90 10.05
C ARG A 114 5.81 -13.73 8.74
N GLY A 115 4.75 -12.92 8.76
CA GLY A 115 3.96 -12.56 7.61
C GLY A 115 4.20 -11.12 7.19
N TYR A 116 4.12 -10.90 5.88
CA TYR A 116 4.40 -9.62 5.25
C TYR A 116 3.36 -9.34 4.16
N ILE A 117 3.18 -8.06 3.86
CA ILE A 117 2.37 -7.59 2.73
C ILE A 117 3.20 -6.63 1.88
N ASP A 118 3.16 -6.83 0.56
CA ASP A 118 3.77 -5.91 -0.39
C ASP A 118 2.92 -4.61 -0.46
N PRO A 119 3.49 -3.44 -0.14
CA PRO A 119 2.74 -2.18 -0.10
C PRO A 119 2.29 -1.67 -1.49
N ALA A 120 2.92 -2.13 -2.57
CA ALA A 120 2.59 -1.75 -3.94
C ALA A 120 1.52 -2.65 -4.56
N THR A 121 1.50 -3.95 -4.22
CA THR A 121 0.59 -4.94 -4.81
C THR A 121 -0.48 -5.46 -3.86
N ARG A 122 -0.31 -5.29 -2.55
CA ARG A 122 -1.08 -5.95 -1.48
C ARG A 122 -0.96 -7.48 -1.48
N ASP A 123 0.06 -8.02 -2.11
CA ASP A 123 0.29 -9.46 -2.11
C ASP A 123 0.79 -9.93 -0.74
N LEU A 124 0.16 -10.97 -0.20
CA LEU A 124 0.57 -11.58 1.05
C LEU A 124 1.77 -12.49 0.82
N ARG A 125 2.76 -12.39 1.71
CA ARG A 125 3.95 -13.23 1.70
C ARG A 125 4.23 -13.73 3.10
N TRP A 126 4.76 -14.94 3.18
CA TRP A 126 5.16 -15.56 4.44
C TRP A 126 6.65 -15.88 4.40
N ASP A 127 7.27 -15.89 5.57
CA ASP A 127 8.58 -16.48 5.75
C ASP A 127 8.60 -17.92 5.17
N PRO A 128 9.53 -18.24 4.25
CA PRO A 128 9.61 -19.55 3.61
C PRO A 128 9.70 -20.73 4.58
N ALA A 129 10.29 -20.53 5.77
CA ALA A 129 10.42 -21.58 6.77
C ALA A 129 9.09 -21.91 7.48
N LEU A 130 7.98 -21.21 7.21
CA LEU A 130 6.64 -21.65 7.58
C LEU A 130 6.13 -22.80 6.70
N GLY A 131 6.66 -22.95 5.48
CA GLY A 131 6.23 -24.02 4.56
C GLY A 131 4.74 -23.97 4.21
N TYR A 132 4.13 -22.78 4.30
CA TYR A 132 2.70 -22.62 4.03
C TYR A 132 2.35 -22.94 2.57
N PRO A 133 1.20 -23.59 2.32
CA PRO A 133 0.71 -23.83 0.97
C PRO A 133 0.39 -22.52 0.25
N GLY A 134 0.38 -22.55 -1.08
CA GLY A 134 0.13 -21.36 -1.90
C GLY A 134 -1.21 -20.67 -1.64
N CYS A 135 -2.23 -21.38 -1.14
CA CYS A 135 -3.50 -20.76 -0.76
C CYS A 135 -3.40 -19.83 0.46
N MET A 136 -2.34 -19.93 1.27
CA MET A 136 -2.07 -18.99 2.36
C MET A 136 -1.48 -17.67 1.88
N SER A 137 -1.12 -17.53 0.59
CA SER A 137 -0.54 -16.29 0.04
C SER A 137 -1.50 -15.66 -0.98
N PRO A 138 -2.69 -15.18 -0.54
CA PRO A 138 -3.61 -14.48 -1.41
C PRO A 138 -2.95 -13.25 -2.06
N ARG A 139 -3.36 -12.97 -3.29
CA ARG A 139 -2.95 -11.79 -4.04
C ARG A 139 -3.88 -10.63 -3.74
N ASP A 140 -3.37 -9.41 -3.87
CA ASP A 140 -4.11 -8.16 -3.74
C ASP A 140 -5.08 -8.14 -2.53
N VAL A 141 -4.57 -8.41 -1.33
CA VAL A 141 -5.36 -8.46 -0.08
C VAL A 141 -6.05 -7.11 0.15
N ALA A 142 -7.37 -7.11 0.21
CA ALA A 142 -8.17 -5.92 0.48
C ALA A 142 -8.54 -5.78 1.96
N GLU A 143 -8.68 -6.91 2.67
CA GLU A 143 -9.16 -6.96 4.05
C GLU A 143 -8.36 -7.96 4.89
N ILE A 144 -8.11 -7.58 6.15
CA ILE A 144 -7.53 -8.42 7.19
C ILE A 144 -8.57 -8.54 8.31
N ASP A 145 -9.16 -9.73 8.42
CA ASP A 145 -10.17 -10.06 9.43
C ASP A 145 -9.48 -10.41 10.75
N VAL A 146 -9.44 -9.49 11.71
CA VAL A 146 -8.83 -9.71 13.03
C VAL A 146 -9.87 -10.20 14.02
N THR A 147 -9.53 -11.28 14.72
CA THR A 147 -10.39 -11.93 15.72
C THR A 147 -9.63 -12.16 17.02
N ARG A 148 -10.39 -12.35 18.10
CA ARG A 148 -9.88 -12.79 19.41
C ARG A 148 -10.68 -14.05 19.81
N PRO A 149 -10.19 -15.26 19.47
CA PRO A 149 -10.84 -16.52 19.86
C PRO A 149 -10.94 -16.72 21.38
#